data_AF-A0A4P5P6G2-F1
#
_entry.id   AF-A0A4P5P6G2-F1
#
_cell.length_a   1.000
_cell.length_b   1.000
_cell.length_c   1.000
_cell.angle_alpha   90.00
_cell.angle_beta   90.00
_cell.angle_gamma   90.00
#
_symmetry.space_group_name_H-M   'P 1'
#
loop_
_entity.id
_entity.type
_entity.pdbx_description
1 polymer ?
#
loop_
_entity_poly.entity_id
_entity_poly.type
_entity_poly.pdbx_seq_one_letter_code
_entity_poly.pdbx_strand_id
1 'polypeptide(L)'
;MKKIVGVCLLFCFSILLTGCENESSQDNSSPSSSISSNSTDNGKFKLKQSKDKNTAYVKNYVGRNASTAGTERLSGNIMDSYGEGNLTLVFISENGEAVTEENRKDYVITDQNPEPNTEIKYTFETTDSGEQTTLVDTQSLEEIELYVKKVNTDQSSE
;
A
#
# COMPACT_ATOMS: atom_id res chain seq x y z
N MET A 1 -22.00 62.17 -0.12
CA MET A 1 -23.21 61.54 -0.69
C MET A 1 -23.77 60.58 0.34
N LYS A 2 -24.90 60.92 0.96
CA LYS A 2 -25.66 60.07 1.88
C LYS A 2 -27.02 59.85 1.23
N LYS A 3 -27.45 58.60 1.05
CA LYS A 3 -28.82 58.05 1.27
C LYS A 3 -28.78 56.54 0.98
N ILE A 4 -29.45 55.76 1.83
CA ILE A 4 -30.23 54.51 1.62
C ILE A 4 -30.52 54.07 3.06
N VAL A 5 -31.61 54.54 3.70
CA VAL A 5 -33.00 54.08 3.58
C VAL A 5 -33.09 52.57 3.84
N GLY A 6 -33.49 52.24 5.07
CA GLY A 6 -33.82 50.88 5.46
C GLY A 6 -35.24 50.51 5.05
N VAL A 7 -35.48 49.20 4.93
CA VAL A 7 -36.80 48.58 5.09
C VAL A 7 -36.56 47.22 5.74
N CYS A 8 -37.03 47.10 6.98
CA CYS A 8 -37.15 45.85 7.71
C CYS A 8 -38.38 45.12 7.15
N LEU A 9 -38.18 43.97 6.53
CA LEU A 9 -39.28 43.15 6.00
C LEU A 9 -39.18 41.76 6.63
N LEU A 10 -39.91 41.62 7.74
CA LEU A 10 -40.27 40.37 8.38
C LEU A 10 -41.02 39.50 7.37
N PHE A 11 -40.43 38.37 6.99
CA PHE A 11 -41.15 37.22 6.48
C PHE A 11 -40.86 36.02 7.40
N CYS A 12 -41.78 35.81 8.34
CA CYS A 12 -41.96 34.53 8.99
C CYS A 12 -42.44 33.53 7.94
N PHE A 13 -41.61 32.56 7.57
CA PHE A 13 -42.05 31.34 6.91
C PHE A 13 -41.60 30.16 7.76
N SER A 14 -42.47 29.80 8.71
CA SER A 14 -42.39 28.57 9.47
C SER A 14 -42.76 27.40 8.56
N ILE A 15 -41.77 26.61 8.16
CA ILE A 15 -41.99 25.26 7.65
C ILE A 15 -41.53 24.29 8.75
N LEU A 16 -42.51 23.66 9.39
CA LEU A 16 -42.31 22.50 10.23
C LEU A 16 -42.01 21.30 9.33
N LEU A 17 -40.79 20.78 9.43
CA LEU A 17 -40.46 19.41 9.05
C LEU A 17 -39.85 18.75 10.27
N THR A 18 -40.67 17.94 10.94
CA THR A 18 -40.23 16.94 11.91
C THR A 18 -39.43 15.89 11.16
N GLY A 19 -38.11 15.94 11.31
CA GLY A 19 -37.20 14.84 11.03
C GLY A 19 -36.38 14.59 12.30
N CYS A 20 -36.54 13.41 12.90
CA CYS A 20 -35.65 12.96 13.97
C CYS A 20 -34.30 12.66 13.32
N GLU A 21 -33.31 13.52 13.51
CA GLU A 21 -31.93 13.20 13.16
C GLU A 21 -31.10 13.30 14.44
N ASN A 22 -30.69 12.12 14.94
CA ASN A 22 -29.85 11.99 16.11
C ASN A 22 -28.48 12.59 15.82
N GLU A 23 -28.17 13.69 16.49
CA GLU A 23 -26.84 14.28 16.54
C GLU A 23 -25.95 13.45 17.47
N SER A 24 -25.32 12.42 16.91
CA SER A 24 -24.10 11.84 17.46
C SER A 24 -22.94 12.33 16.61
N SER A 25 -22.27 13.38 17.08
CA SER A 25 -20.93 13.73 16.62
C SER A 25 -19.97 12.63 17.09
N GLN A 26 -19.78 11.63 16.23
CA GLN A 26 -18.72 10.65 16.34
C GLN A 26 -17.81 10.87 15.14
N ASP A 27 -16.76 11.65 15.38
CA ASP A 27 -15.61 11.77 14.49
C ASP A 27 -15.02 10.36 14.33
N ASN A 28 -15.14 9.80 13.14
CA ASN A 28 -14.71 8.45 12.84
C ASN A 28 -13.66 8.48 11.72
N SER A 29 -12.41 8.30 12.15
CA SER A 29 -11.49 7.33 11.55
C SER A 29 -11.11 7.53 10.08
N SER A 30 -9.91 8.07 9.87
CA SER A 30 -8.97 7.46 8.92
C SER A 30 -7.98 6.63 9.73
N PRO A 31 -8.09 5.29 9.74
CA PRO A 31 -7.01 4.46 10.23
C PRO A 31 -5.84 4.60 9.26
N SER A 32 -4.69 5.03 9.77
CA SER A 32 -3.40 4.78 9.13
C SER A 32 -3.36 3.30 8.74
N SER A 33 -3.24 3.03 7.44
CA SER A 33 -3.11 1.70 6.86
C SER A 33 -1.81 1.04 7.34
N SER A 34 -1.79 0.62 8.60
CA SER A 34 -0.89 -0.39 9.10
C SER A 34 -1.39 -1.72 8.55
N ILE A 35 -0.90 -2.08 7.35
CA ILE A 35 -1.13 -3.41 6.81
C ILE A 35 -0.59 -4.42 7.80
N SER A 36 -1.53 -5.24 8.24
CA SER A 36 -1.46 -6.23 9.28
C SER A 36 -0.31 -7.22 9.08
N SER A 37 0.40 -7.50 10.18
CA SER A 37 1.39 -8.56 10.29
C SER A 37 0.72 -9.92 10.14
N ASN A 38 0.61 -10.45 8.92
CA ASN A 38 0.06 -11.78 8.74
C ASN A 38 1.08 -12.82 9.21
N SER A 39 0.84 -13.36 10.40
CA SER A 39 1.67 -14.36 11.04
C SER A 39 0.90 -15.69 11.01
N THR A 40 1.27 -16.61 10.11
CA THR A 40 0.75 -18.00 10.08
C THR A 40 1.74 -18.92 10.82
N ASP A 41 1.34 -19.42 11.99
CA ASP A 41 2.19 -20.24 12.85
C ASP A 41 2.11 -21.70 12.44
N ASN A 42 3.07 -22.11 11.64
CA ASN A 42 3.60 -23.46 11.57
C ASN A 42 5.11 -23.27 11.36
N GLY A 43 5.86 -22.85 12.39
CA GLY A 43 7.24 -22.37 12.22
C GLY A 43 7.29 -20.93 11.66
N LYS A 44 6.40 -20.09 12.20
CA LYS A 44 6.06 -18.71 11.83
C LYS A 44 7.27 -17.85 11.41
N PHE A 45 7.40 -17.55 10.11
CA PHE A 45 8.29 -16.48 9.67
C PHE A 45 7.92 -15.17 10.37
N LYS A 46 8.91 -14.48 10.97
CA LYS A 46 8.72 -13.18 11.64
C LYS A 46 9.46 -12.08 10.87
N LEU A 47 8.70 -11.13 10.34
CA LEU A 47 9.25 -9.94 9.69
C LEU A 47 9.84 -9.00 10.74
N LYS A 48 11.11 -8.61 10.55
CA LYS A 48 11.78 -7.59 11.35
C LYS A 48 11.04 -6.26 11.20
N GLN A 49 10.91 -5.54 12.31
CA GLN A 49 10.34 -4.20 12.33
C GLN A 49 11.47 -3.19 12.47
N SER A 50 11.41 -2.12 11.68
CA SER A 50 12.36 -1.02 11.83
C SER A 50 12.00 -0.17 13.05
N LYS A 51 13.03 0.45 13.63
CA LYS A 51 12.89 1.44 14.71
C LYS A 51 13.02 2.88 14.19
N ASP A 52 13.44 3.06 12.94
CA ASP A 52 13.65 4.35 12.29
C ASP A 52 13.14 4.35 10.84
N LYS A 53 12.98 5.54 10.27
CA LYS A 53 12.52 5.74 8.88
C LYS A 53 13.57 5.38 7.81
N ASN A 54 14.84 5.20 8.21
CA ASN A 54 15.95 4.96 7.28
C ASN A 54 16.13 3.49 6.93
N THR A 55 15.40 2.59 7.59
CA THR A 55 15.48 1.15 7.35
C THR A 55 14.10 0.55 7.12
N ALA A 56 13.97 -0.30 6.12
CA ALA A 56 12.87 -1.25 5.96
C ALA A 56 13.44 -2.68 5.81
N TYR A 57 12.56 -3.67 5.82
CA TYR A 57 12.93 -5.08 5.69
C TYR A 57 12.08 -5.76 4.63
N VAL A 58 12.74 -6.51 3.75
CA VAL A 58 12.09 -7.26 2.66
C VAL A 58 11.07 -8.25 3.23
N LYS A 59 9.84 -8.23 2.69
CA LYS A 59 8.75 -9.13 3.09
C LYS A 59 9.04 -10.56 2.63
N ASN A 60 8.42 -11.53 3.28
CA ASN A 60 8.40 -12.91 2.78
C ASN A 60 7.19 -13.11 1.86
N TYR A 61 7.47 -13.34 0.58
CA TYR A 61 6.51 -13.60 -0.48
C TYR A 61 6.37 -15.09 -0.83
N VAL A 62 7.34 -15.92 -0.44
CA VAL A 62 7.35 -17.35 -0.76
C VAL A 62 6.10 -18.03 -0.20
N GLY A 63 5.47 -18.87 -1.04
CA GLY A 63 4.23 -19.57 -0.74
C GLY A 63 2.96 -18.75 -0.92
N ARG A 64 3.06 -17.45 -1.25
CA ARG A 64 1.89 -16.62 -1.57
C ARG A 64 1.45 -16.85 -3.02
N ASN A 65 0.16 -16.65 -3.27
CA ASN A 65 -0.31 -16.47 -4.64
C ASN A 65 0.26 -15.15 -5.19
N ALA A 66 0.79 -15.18 -6.41
CA ALA A 66 1.45 -14.02 -7.01
C ALA A 66 0.50 -12.83 -7.20
N SER A 67 -0.81 -13.06 -7.30
CA SER A 67 -1.80 -11.97 -7.33
C SER A 67 -1.88 -11.09 -6.09
N THR A 68 -1.36 -11.58 -4.97
CA THR A 68 -1.34 -10.84 -3.69
C THR A 68 -0.08 -10.01 -3.49
N ALA A 69 0.87 -10.09 -4.42
CA ALA A 69 2.16 -9.41 -4.32
C ALA A 69 2.14 -8.09 -5.11
N GLY A 70 2.17 -6.98 -4.38
CA GLY A 70 2.24 -5.64 -4.94
C GLY A 70 0.97 -5.19 -5.67
N THR A 71 1.09 -4.08 -6.39
CA THR A 71 0.01 -3.49 -7.19
C THR A 71 0.60 -2.89 -8.45
N GLU A 72 -0.06 -3.07 -9.59
CA GLU A 72 0.32 -2.43 -10.84
C GLU A 72 0.22 -0.90 -10.73
N ARG A 73 1.28 -0.22 -11.15
CA ARG A 73 1.32 1.24 -11.24
C ARG A 73 1.05 1.69 -12.67
N LEU A 74 0.81 2.99 -12.85
CA LEU A 74 0.59 3.58 -14.18
C LEU A 74 1.75 3.35 -15.17
N SER A 75 2.96 3.06 -14.66
CA SER A 75 4.12 2.69 -15.48
C SER A 75 4.06 1.25 -16.02
N GLY A 76 3.09 0.43 -15.60
CA GLY A 76 3.02 -1.01 -15.89
C GLY A 76 3.86 -1.88 -14.96
N ASN A 77 4.64 -1.29 -14.04
CA ASN A 77 5.40 -2.05 -13.06
C ASN A 77 4.48 -2.49 -11.91
N ILE A 78 4.64 -3.73 -11.45
CA ILE A 78 4.07 -4.17 -10.19
C ILE A 78 5.00 -3.70 -9.07
N MET A 79 4.49 -2.92 -8.13
CA MET A 79 5.30 -2.39 -7.03
C MET A 79 4.67 -2.67 -5.67
N ASP A 80 5.50 -2.81 -4.65
CA ASP A 80 5.07 -2.90 -3.26
C ASP A 80 5.80 -1.87 -2.40
N SER A 81 5.12 -1.43 -1.34
CA SER A 81 5.59 -0.37 -0.46
C SER A 81 6.47 -0.92 0.66
N TYR A 82 7.56 -0.20 0.91
CA TYR A 82 8.60 -0.50 1.90
C TYR A 82 9.04 0.79 2.57
N GLY A 83 8.71 0.97 3.85
CA GLY A 83 9.02 2.21 4.56
C GLY A 83 8.54 3.44 3.78
N GLU A 84 9.47 4.32 3.44
CA GLU A 84 9.23 5.56 2.66
C GLU A 84 9.38 5.36 1.14
N GLY A 85 9.80 4.17 0.69
CA GLY A 85 10.04 3.83 -0.71
C GLY A 85 9.08 2.79 -1.28
N ASN A 86 9.23 2.49 -2.57
CA ASN A 86 8.56 1.39 -3.24
C ASN A 86 9.61 0.57 -4.01
N LEU A 87 9.41 -0.75 -4.05
CA LEU A 87 10.24 -1.67 -4.82
C LEU A 87 9.43 -2.26 -5.96
N THR A 88 10.06 -2.43 -7.11
CA THR A 88 9.48 -3.18 -8.23
C THR A 88 9.54 -4.67 -7.92
N LEU A 89 8.44 -5.37 -8.16
CA LEU A 89 8.37 -6.83 -8.07
C LEU A 89 8.48 -7.41 -9.49
N VAL A 90 9.57 -8.11 -9.75
CA VAL A 90 9.86 -8.73 -11.05
C VAL A 90 9.52 -10.21 -10.97
N PHE A 91 8.48 -10.63 -11.70
CA PHE A 91 8.06 -12.02 -11.71
C PHE A 91 8.82 -12.83 -12.76
N ILE A 92 9.43 -13.93 -12.34
CA ILE A 92 10.22 -14.83 -13.20
C ILE A 92 9.55 -16.20 -13.22
N SER A 93 8.90 -16.55 -14.34
CA SER A 93 8.29 -17.87 -14.49
C SER A 93 9.32 -18.89 -14.98
N GLU A 94 9.20 -20.15 -14.53
CA GLU A 94 10.10 -21.25 -14.92
C GLU A 94 10.17 -21.47 -16.45
N ASN A 95 9.08 -21.16 -17.17
CA ASN A 95 8.95 -21.36 -18.61
C ASN A 95 9.22 -20.08 -19.43
N GLY A 96 9.59 -18.97 -18.79
CA GLY A 96 9.79 -17.68 -19.46
C GLY A 96 8.51 -17.01 -19.96
N GLU A 97 7.33 -17.51 -19.56
CA GLU A 97 6.05 -16.84 -19.80
C GLU A 97 6.00 -15.50 -19.05
N ALA A 98 5.48 -14.46 -19.70
CA ALA A 98 5.25 -13.17 -19.09
C ALA A 98 4.14 -13.28 -18.01
N VAL A 99 4.44 -12.80 -16.82
CA VAL A 99 3.50 -12.74 -15.70
C VAL A 99 3.03 -11.29 -15.57
N THR A 100 1.73 -11.07 -15.76
CA THR A 100 1.07 -9.76 -15.77
C THR A 100 -0.01 -9.69 -14.69
N GLU A 101 -0.57 -8.51 -14.45
CA GLU A 101 -1.72 -8.33 -13.56
C GLU A 101 -2.86 -9.31 -13.86
N GLU A 102 -3.12 -9.60 -15.14
CA GLU A 102 -4.25 -10.43 -15.57
C GLU A 102 -4.09 -11.92 -15.25
N ASN A 103 -2.85 -12.43 -15.33
CA ASN A 103 -2.57 -13.87 -15.23
C ASN A 103 -1.87 -14.28 -13.93
N ARG A 104 -1.32 -13.33 -13.13
CA ARG A 104 -0.56 -13.66 -11.91
C ARG A 104 -1.36 -14.41 -10.83
N LYS A 105 -2.70 -14.37 -10.89
CA LYS A 105 -3.57 -15.18 -10.01
C LYS A 105 -3.38 -16.68 -10.21
N ASP A 106 -2.89 -17.09 -11.37
CA ASP A 106 -2.65 -18.48 -11.74
C ASP A 106 -1.25 -18.96 -11.31
N TYR A 107 -0.54 -18.18 -10.49
CA TYR A 107 0.82 -18.47 -10.06
C TYR A 107 0.98 -18.46 -8.54
N VAL A 108 1.87 -19.31 -8.05
CA VAL A 108 2.40 -19.30 -6.67
C VAL A 108 3.87 -18.90 -6.71
N ILE A 109 4.28 -18.10 -5.73
CA ILE A 109 5.68 -17.69 -5.56
C ILE A 109 6.43 -18.82 -4.88
N THR A 110 7.45 -19.34 -5.56
CA THR A 110 8.25 -20.49 -5.12
C THR A 110 9.57 -20.07 -4.51
N ASP A 111 10.12 -18.93 -4.93
CA ASP A 111 11.36 -18.38 -4.40
C ASP A 111 11.39 -16.86 -4.55
N GLN A 112 12.30 -16.19 -3.84
CA GLN A 112 12.50 -14.75 -3.95
C GLN A 112 13.97 -14.35 -3.79
N ASN A 113 14.34 -13.25 -4.43
CA ASN A 113 15.65 -12.62 -4.26
C ASN A 113 15.47 -11.09 -4.17
N PRO A 114 15.96 -10.43 -3.11
CA PRO A 114 16.72 -10.98 -1.98
C PRO A 114 15.87 -11.72 -0.95
N GLU A 115 16.54 -12.42 -0.03
CA GLU A 115 15.90 -13.15 1.06
C GLU A 115 15.03 -12.23 1.94
N PRO A 116 13.95 -12.76 2.56
CA PRO A 116 13.18 -12.00 3.53
C PRO A 116 14.04 -11.46 4.68
N ASN A 117 13.64 -10.34 5.28
CA ASN A 117 14.43 -9.63 6.30
C ASN A 117 15.77 -9.03 5.82
N THR A 118 16.04 -9.02 4.52
CA THR A 118 17.10 -8.19 3.93
C THR A 118 16.79 -6.71 4.21
N GLU A 119 17.82 -5.96 4.61
CA GLU A 119 17.69 -4.53 4.92
C GLU A 119 17.61 -3.69 3.66
N ILE A 120 16.66 -2.76 3.66
CA ILE A 120 16.56 -1.68 2.67
C ILE A 120 16.92 -0.40 3.40
N LYS A 121 17.92 0.33 2.92
CA LYS A 121 18.37 1.60 3.50
C LYS A 121 17.93 2.76 2.64
N TYR A 122 17.51 3.84 3.30
CA TYR A 122 17.11 5.09 2.65
C TYR A 122 18.01 6.25 3.09
N THR A 123 18.43 7.05 2.12
CA THR A 123 18.82 8.45 2.36
C THR A 123 17.68 9.37 1.96
N PHE A 124 17.66 10.56 2.54
CA PHE A 124 16.64 11.56 2.25
C PHE A 124 17.32 12.82 1.78
N GLU A 125 16.64 13.55 0.90
CA GLU A 125 17.12 14.83 0.40
C GLU A 125 17.33 15.80 1.56
N THR A 126 18.24 16.75 1.36
CA THR A 126 18.53 17.81 2.30
C THR A 126 18.24 19.14 1.62
N THR A 127 17.57 20.05 2.30
CA THR A 127 17.34 21.42 1.82
C THR A 127 18.65 22.20 1.74
N ASP A 128 18.63 23.35 1.06
CA ASP A 128 19.78 24.26 1.00
C ASP A 128 20.26 24.73 2.39
N SER A 129 19.40 24.68 3.41
CA SER A 129 19.73 25.00 4.80
C SER A 129 20.38 23.86 5.58
N GLY A 130 20.50 22.66 4.99
CA GLY A 130 21.03 21.47 5.66
C GLY A 130 19.98 20.66 6.43
N GLU A 131 18.69 20.95 6.28
CA GLU A 131 17.61 20.19 6.94
C GLU A 131 17.17 19.00 6.08
N GLN A 132 17.07 17.83 6.70
CA GLN A 132 16.63 16.62 6.00
C GLN A 132 15.12 16.68 5.73
N THR A 133 14.71 16.34 4.51
CA THR A 133 13.32 16.27 4.08
C THR A 133 12.72 14.87 4.32
N THR A 134 11.48 14.68 3.85
CA THR A 134 10.84 13.35 3.77
C THR A 134 11.00 12.70 2.40
N LEU A 135 11.61 13.39 1.43
CA LEU A 135 11.80 12.86 0.09
C LEU A 135 12.98 11.92 0.07
N VAL A 136 12.77 10.69 -0.40
CA VAL A 136 13.84 9.70 -0.57
C VAL A 136 14.78 10.19 -1.66
N ASP A 137 16.06 10.26 -1.32
CA ASP A 137 17.15 10.64 -2.23
C ASP A 137 17.75 9.39 -2.88
N THR A 138 18.14 8.41 -2.07
CA THR A 138 18.59 7.09 -2.55
C THR A 138 18.00 5.97 -1.73
N GLN A 139 17.86 4.80 -2.36
CA GLN A 139 17.55 3.55 -1.68
C GLN A 139 18.53 2.45 -2.08
N SER A 140 18.80 1.52 -1.16
CA SER A 140 19.82 0.46 -1.38
C SER A 140 19.34 -0.73 -2.22
N LEU A 141 18.03 -0.80 -2.49
CA LEU A 141 17.39 -1.86 -3.25
C LEU A 141 16.28 -1.22 -4.08
N GLU A 142 16.14 -1.64 -5.33
CA GLU A 142 15.12 -1.13 -6.25
C GLU A 142 14.10 -2.20 -6.64
N GLU A 143 14.52 -3.47 -6.62
CA GLU A 143 13.76 -4.59 -7.17
C GLU A 143 13.81 -5.82 -6.26
N ILE A 144 12.75 -6.63 -6.33
CA ILE A 144 12.69 -7.98 -5.78
C ILE A 144 12.27 -8.91 -6.90
N GLU A 145 13.10 -9.91 -7.18
CA GLU A 145 12.78 -11.00 -8.10
C GLU A 145 11.92 -12.03 -7.36
N LEU A 146 10.77 -12.37 -7.94
CA LEU A 146 9.84 -13.37 -7.42
C LEU A 146 9.74 -14.51 -8.45
N TYR A 147 10.33 -15.65 -8.12
CA TYR A 147 10.22 -16.84 -8.94
C TYR A 147 8.86 -17.48 -8.73
N VAL A 148 8.21 -17.85 -9.83
CA VAL A 148 6.83 -18.34 -9.79
C VAL A 148 6.61 -19.59 -10.61
N LYS A 149 5.61 -20.36 -10.16
CA LYS A 149 5.12 -21.56 -10.83
C LYS A 149 3.60 -21.50 -10.99
N LYS A 150 3.08 -21.96 -12.13
CA LYS A 150 1.64 -22.08 -12.34
C LYS A 150 1.01 -23.01 -11.29
N VAL A 151 -0.11 -22.60 -10.72
CA VAL A 151 -0.96 -23.50 -9.95
C VAL A 151 -1.82 -24.28 -10.95
N ASN A 152 -1.64 -25.61 -11.01
CA ASN A 152 -2.48 -26.45 -11.86
C ASN A 152 -3.90 -26.42 -11.32
N THR A 153 -4.85 -25.86 -12.07
CA THR A 153 -6.29 -25.87 -11.77
C THR A 153 -6.98 -27.19 -12.13
N ASP A 154 -6.23 -28.20 -12.56
CA ASP A 154 -6.76 -29.51 -12.91
C ASP A 154 -6.96 -30.39 -11.66
N GLN A 155 -7.87 -30.03 -10.75
CA GLN A 155 -8.54 -30.94 -9.80
C GLN A 155 -9.77 -30.22 -9.18
N SER A 156 -10.84 -30.04 -9.97
CA SER A 156 -12.20 -29.93 -9.42
C SER A 156 -13.17 -30.65 -10.35
N SER A 157 -13.04 -31.97 -10.42
CA SER A 157 -14.08 -32.85 -10.95
C SER A 157 -14.28 -33.98 -9.94
N GLU A 158 -15.16 -33.75 -8.98
CA GLU A 158 -15.92 -34.79 -8.28
C GLU A 158 -17.37 -34.33 -8.14
#